data_AF-A0A836JSJ1-F1
#
_entry.id   AF-A0A836JSJ1-F1
#
_cell.length_a   1.000
_cell.length_b   1.000
_cell.length_c   1.000
_cell.angle_alpha   90.00
_cell.angle_beta   90.00
_cell.angle_gamma   90.00
#
_symmetry.space_group_name_H-M   'P 1'
#
loop_
_entity.id
_entity.type
_entity.pdbx_description
1 polymer ?
#
loop_
_entity_poly.entity_id
_entity_poly.type
_entity_poly.pdbx_seq_one_letter_code
_entity_poly.pdbx_strand_id
1 'polypeptide(L)'
;MEINKEKIRYILQYYYDIGKNAAQACEKICAIYGEDTLSKSAARKWFARFRTRNFDVKDEPRSGRPITEKSDEIMEKVERDKHVSTVEIASVKNIMDRINICDTLLKRNEIEPFLKRMITGDEKWITYDNRTRKR
;
A
#
# COMPACT_ATOMS: atom_id res chain seq x y z
N MET A 1 12.88 -22.91 21.60
CA MET A 1 11.72 -23.56 20.94
C MET A 1 11.20 -22.61 19.89
N GLU A 2 11.08 -23.05 18.64
CA GLU A 2 10.56 -22.21 17.56
C GLU A 2 9.04 -22.07 17.73
N ILE A 3 8.59 -20.85 18.05
CA ILE A 3 7.18 -20.60 18.31
C ILE A 3 6.48 -20.41 16.97
N ASN A 4 5.70 -21.42 16.56
CA ASN A 4 4.87 -21.33 15.36
C ASN A 4 3.73 -20.32 15.58
N LYS A 5 3.74 -19.23 14.80
CA LYS A 5 2.74 -18.15 14.87
C LYS A 5 1.32 -18.64 14.58
N GLU A 6 1.13 -19.61 13.70
CA GLU A 6 -0.18 -20.20 13.40
C GLU A 6 -0.74 -20.92 14.61
N LYS A 7 0.10 -21.68 15.33
CA LYS A 7 -0.29 -22.36 16.58
C LYS A 7 -0.83 -21.36 17.61
N ILE A 8 -0.17 -20.21 17.77
CA ILE A 8 -0.62 -19.16 18.70
C ILE A 8 -1.98 -18.58 18.27
N ARG A 9 -2.21 -18.40 16.97
CA ARG A 9 -3.47 -17.90 16.41
C ARG A 9 -4.62 -18.90 16.59
N TYR A 10 -4.39 -20.20 16.43
CA TYR A 10 -5.38 -21.23 16.75
C TYR A 10 -5.76 -21.24 18.24
N ILE A 11 -4.77 -21.09 19.14
CA ILE A 11 -5.04 -20.99 20.58
C ILE A 11 -5.82 -19.71 20.90
N LEU A 12 -5.52 -18.59 20.23
CA LEU A 12 -6.31 -17.37 20.35
C LEU A 12 -7.77 -17.56 19.93
N GLN A 13 -8.01 -18.29 18.83
CA GLN A 13 -9.36 -18.63 18.38
C GLN A 13 -10.09 -19.50 19.41
N TYR A 14 -9.43 -20.54 19.94
CA TYR A 14 -9.99 -21.36 21.02
C TYR A 14 -10.44 -20.51 22.22
N TYR A 15 -9.60 -19.56 22.67
CA TYR A 15 -9.97 -18.66 23.77
C TYR A 15 -11.14 -17.73 23.44
N TYR A 16 -11.28 -17.35 22.18
CA TYR A 16 -12.41 -16.57 21.70
C TYR A 16 -13.71 -17.39 21.75
N ASP A 17 -13.69 -18.64 21.29
CA ASP A 17 -14.85 -19.52 21.23
C ASP A 17 -15.42 -19.86 22.62
N ILE A 18 -14.55 -19.97 23.64
CA ILE A 18 -14.96 -20.16 25.04
C ILE A 18 -15.35 -18.85 25.75
N GLY A 19 -15.40 -17.72 25.03
CA GLY A 19 -15.87 -16.43 25.52
C GLY A 19 -14.89 -15.67 26.42
N LYS A 20 -13.59 -15.99 26.40
CA LYS A 20 -12.58 -15.21 27.14
C LYS A 20 -12.28 -13.90 26.43
N ASN A 21 -11.72 -12.94 27.16
CA ASN A 21 -11.26 -11.69 26.56
C ASN A 21 -9.84 -11.81 26.00
N ALA A 22 -9.46 -10.93 25.07
CA ALA A 22 -8.15 -10.96 24.42
C ALA A 22 -6.97 -10.81 25.40
N ALA A 23 -7.13 -10.05 26.49
CA ALA A 23 -6.08 -9.85 27.48
C ALA A 23 -5.83 -11.12 28.30
N GLN A 24 -6.91 -11.78 28.75
CA GLN A 24 -6.86 -13.07 29.44
C GLN A 24 -6.25 -14.16 28.57
N ALA A 25 -6.62 -14.20 27.28
CA ALA A 25 -6.03 -15.13 26.32
C ALA A 25 -4.52 -14.87 26.16
N CYS A 26 -4.13 -13.61 26.02
CA CYS A 26 -2.73 -13.19 25.90
C CYS A 26 -1.91 -13.58 27.12
N GLU A 27 -2.40 -13.29 28.34
CA GLU A 27 -1.72 -13.63 29.60
C GLU A 27 -1.52 -15.14 29.73
N LYS A 28 -2.54 -15.95 29.43
CA LYS A 28 -2.44 -17.41 29.46
C LYS A 28 -1.45 -17.96 28.43
N ILE A 29 -1.43 -17.38 27.23
CA ILE A 29 -0.50 -17.79 26.17
C ILE A 29 0.93 -17.43 26.57
N CYS A 30 1.18 -16.20 27.04
CA CYS A 30 2.51 -15.77 27.47
C CYS A 30 3.02 -16.57 28.68
N ALA A 31 2.14 -16.96 29.61
CA ALA A 31 2.52 -17.82 30.73
C ALA A 31 3.01 -19.21 30.31
N ILE A 32 2.51 -19.76 29.19
CA ILE A 32 2.88 -21.10 28.71
C ILE A 32 4.08 -21.04 27.76
N TYR A 33 4.11 -20.05 26.85
CA TYR A 33 5.07 -20.00 25.75
C TYR A 33 6.21 -18.98 25.94
N GLY A 34 6.12 -18.09 26.93
CA GLY A 34 7.10 -17.05 27.25
C GLY A 34 6.50 -15.64 27.18
N GLU A 35 7.01 -14.73 28.01
CA GLU A 35 6.42 -13.41 28.28
C GLU A 35 6.23 -12.55 27.02
N ASP A 36 7.15 -12.65 26.05
CA ASP A 36 7.13 -11.90 24.79
C ASP A 36 6.54 -12.66 23.59
N THR A 37 5.88 -13.80 23.82
CA THR A 37 5.33 -14.63 22.74
C THR A 37 4.26 -13.89 21.94
N LEU A 38 3.40 -13.15 22.63
CA LEU A 38 2.25 -12.49 22.05
C LEU A 38 2.02 -11.14 22.72
N SER A 39 1.93 -10.07 21.94
CA SER A 39 1.58 -8.77 22.48
C SER A 39 0.07 -8.63 22.69
N LYS A 40 -0.32 -7.87 23.72
CA LYS A 40 -1.73 -7.52 23.98
C LYS A 40 -2.40 -6.87 22.76
N SER A 41 -1.67 -6.09 21.96
CA SER A 41 -2.17 -5.48 20.73
C SER A 41 -2.44 -6.50 19.62
N ALA A 42 -1.54 -7.47 19.42
CA ALA A 42 -1.73 -8.56 18.47
C ALA A 42 -2.96 -9.41 18.84
N ALA A 43 -3.10 -9.75 20.13
CA ALA A 43 -4.27 -10.47 20.62
C ALA A 43 -5.58 -9.72 20.32
N ARG A 44 -5.64 -8.41 20.58
CA ARG A 44 -6.82 -7.58 20.27
C ARG A 44 -7.11 -7.53 18.77
N LYS A 45 -6.09 -7.42 17.91
CA LYS A 45 -6.25 -7.38 16.46
C LYS A 45 -6.86 -8.70 15.94
N TRP A 46 -6.41 -9.84 16.46
CA TRP A 46 -6.99 -11.15 16.14
C TRP A 46 -8.43 -11.28 16.62
N PHE A 47 -8.73 -10.87 17.85
CA PHE A 47 -10.10 -10.88 18.36
C PHE A 47 -11.04 -9.98 17.56
N ALA A 48 -10.58 -8.84 17.06
CA ALA A 48 -11.36 -7.99 16.16
C ALA A 48 -11.68 -8.71 14.84
N ARG A 49 -10.75 -9.48 14.28
CA ARG A 49 -10.98 -10.32 13.08
C ARG A 49 -11.99 -11.45 13.33
N PHE A 50 -11.90 -12.11 14.48
CA PHE A 50 -12.85 -13.18 14.83
C PHE A 50 -14.29 -12.66 14.97
N ARG A 51 -14.47 -11.42 15.46
CA ARG A 51 -15.78 -10.76 15.50
C ARG A 51 -16.38 -10.51 14.13
N THR A 52 -15.56 -10.29 13.11
CA THR A 52 -16.01 -10.16 11.72
C THR A 52 -16.18 -11.53 11.02
N ARG A 53 -16.23 -12.63 11.79
CA ARG A 53 -16.31 -14.03 11.31
C ARG A 53 -15.18 -14.42 10.35
N ASN A 54 -14.04 -13.72 10.40
CA ASN A 54 -12.85 -14.13 9.68
C ASN A 54 -11.98 -14.99 10.60
N PHE A 55 -12.00 -16.29 10.36
CA PHE A 55 -11.26 -17.30 11.12
C PHE A 55 -10.04 -17.84 10.35
N ASP A 56 -9.66 -17.21 9.24
CA ASP A 56 -8.43 -17.60 8.56
C ASP A 56 -7.22 -17.24 9.44
N VAL A 57 -6.50 -18.27 9.85
CA VAL A 57 -5.32 -18.18 10.69
C VAL A 57 -4.07 -17.85 9.86
N LYS A 58 -4.11 -18.03 8.54
CA LYS A 58 -2.98 -17.74 7.66
C LYS A 58 -2.80 -16.24 7.47
N ASP A 59 -1.56 -15.86 7.18
CA ASP A 59 -1.30 -14.50 6.73
C ASP A 59 -1.80 -14.34 5.30
N GLU A 60 -2.69 -13.38 5.08
CA GLU A 60 -3.04 -12.93 3.74
C GLU A 60 -1.77 -12.46 3.01
N PRO A 61 -1.71 -12.62 1.67
CA PRO A 61 -0.69 -11.98 0.88
C PRO A 61 -0.59 -10.52 1.27
N ARG A 62 0.62 -10.06 1.59
CA ARG A 62 0.81 -8.64 1.86
C ARG A 62 0.34 -7.88 0.63
N SER A 63 -0.42 -6.79 0.83
CA SER A 63 -0.67 -5.83 -0.22
C SER A 63 0.68 -5.27 -0.69
N GLY A 64 1.24 -5.92 -1.71
CA GLY A 64 2.50 -5.49 -2.32
C GLY A 64 2.27 -4.20 -3.10
N ARG A 65 3.36 -3.63 -3.61
CA ARG A 65 3.25 -2.62 -4.66
C ARG A 65 2.52 -3.28 -5.83
N PRO A 66 1.44 -2.69 -6.37
CA PRO A 66 0.81 -3.24 -7.57
C PRO A 66 1.85 -3.27 -8.70
N ILE A 67 2.29 -4.46 -9.07
CA ILE A 67 3.06 -4.68 -10.28
C ILE A 67 2.01 -4.68 -11.38
N THR A 68 1.84 -3.52 -12.03
CA THR A 68 1.06 -3.48 -13.26
C THR A 68 1.91 -4.18 -14.30
N GLU A 69 1.62 -5.46 -14.54
CA GLU A 69 2.23 -6.30 -15.57
C GLU A 69 1.80 -5.78 -16.96
N LYS A 70 2.23 -4.58 -17.33
CA LYS A 70 2.30 -4.15 -18.74
C LYS A 70 3.61 -4.66 -19.35
N SER A 71 4.02 -5.89 -18.98
CA SER A 71 5.23 -6.54 -19.46
C SER A 71 5.07 -6.87 -20.94
N ASP A 72 3.88 -7.28 -21.35
CA ASP A 72 3.57 -7.66 -22.73
C ASP A 72 3.75 -6.49 -23.71
N GLU A 73 3.23 -5.31 -23.36
CA GLU A 73 3.41 -4.08 -24.16
C GLU A 73 4.89 -3.65 -24.27
N ILE A 74 5.69 -3.93 -23.24
CA ILE A 74 7.14 -3.65 -23.23
C ILE A 74 7.88 -4.68 -24.08
N MET A 75 7.51 -5.96 -23.94
CA MET A 75 8.09 -7.07 -24.69
C MET A 75 7.84 -6.90 -26.19
N GLU A 76 6.61 -6.56 -26.59
CA GLU A 76 6.25 -6.30 -27.99
C GLU A 76 7.07 -5.15 -28.61
N LYS A 77 7.34 -4.08 -27.84
CA LYS A 77 8.19 -2.96 -28.32
C LYS A 77 9.65 -3.36 -28.47
N VAL A 78 10.18 -4.13 -27.53
CA VAL A 78 11.56 -4.63 -27.56
C VAL A 78 11.76 -5.66 -28.69
N GLU A 79 10.74 -6.47 -28.97
CA GLU A 79 10.74 -7.43 -30.08
C GLU A 79 10.69 -6.74 -31.45
N ARG A 80 9.91 -5.64 -31.56
CA ARG A 80 9.80 -4.85 -32.78
C ARG A 80 11.08 -4.08 -33.10
N ASP A 81 11.76 -3.54 -32.09
CA ASP A 81 13.04 -2.85 -32.25
C ASP A 81 14.02 -3.22 -31.11
N LYS A 82 15.00 -4.05 -31.45
CA LYS A 82 16.04 -4.53 -30.50
C LYS A 82 16.96 -3.40 -30.01
N HIS A 83 17.01 -2.25 -30.67
CA HIS A 83 17.89 -1.13 -30.29
C HIS A 83 17.17 -0.09 -29.43
N VAL A 84 15.89 -0.26 -29.14
CA VAL A 84 15.14 0.67 -28.30
C VAL A 84 15.77 0.76 -26.90
N SER A 85 16.11 1.96 -26.48
CA SER A 85 16.69 2.19 -25.16
C SER A 85 15.62 2.12 -24.08
N THR A 86 16.03 1.77 -22.86
CA THR A 86 15.15 1.78 -21.68
C THR A 86 14.54 3.16 -21.41
N VAL A 87 15.25 4.24 -21.81
CA VAL A 87 14.78 5.63 -21.72
C VAL A 87 13.65 5.90 -22.72
N GLU A 88 13.76 5.39 -23.95
CA GLU A 88 12.73 5.55 -24.98
C GLU A 88 11.44 4.76 -24.66
N ILE A 89 11.59 3.54 -24.13
CA ILE A 89 10.43 2.76 -23.68
C ILE A 89 9.68 3.51 -22.56
N ALA A 90 10.43 4.01 -21.58
CA ALA A 90 9.87 4.76 -20.46
C ALA A 90 9.25 6.10 -20.90
N SER A 91 9.89 6.81 -21.83
CA SER A 91 9.45 8.12 -22.30
C SER A 91 8.17 8.03 -23.15
N VAL A 92 8.08 7.09 -24.09
CA VAL A 92 6.88 6.91 -24.93
C VAL A 92 5.68 6.55 -24.08
N LYS A 93 5.85 5.67 -23.09
CA LYS A 93 4.77 5.31 -22.16
C LYS A 93 4.35 6.49 -21.30
N ASN A 94 5.31 7.25 -20.77
CA ASN A 94 5.05 8.44 -19.97
C ASN A 94 4.27 9.50 -20.78
N ILE A 95 4.64 9.71 -22.05
CA ILE A 95 3.93 10.62 -22.94
C ILE A 95 2.49 10.14 -23.18
N MET A 96 2.28 8.85 -23.45
CA MET A 96 0.95 8.31 -23.70
C MET A 96 0.04 8.38 -22.46
N ASP A 97 0.59 8.05 -21.28
CA ASP A 97 -0.15 8.15 -20.01
C ASP A 97 -0.55 9.61 -19.74
N ARG A 98 0.34 10.56 -20.01
CA ARG A 98 0.04 12.01 -19.89
C ARG A 98 -1.06 12.44 -20.85
N ILE A 99 -1.03 11.98 -22.11
CA ILE A 99 -2.07 12.28 -23.11
C ILE A 99 -3.42 11.75 -22.61
N ASN A 100 -3.48 10.50 -22.15
CA ASN A 100 -4.71 9.87 -21.67
C ASN A 100 -5.28 10.57 -20.44
N ILE A 101 -4.42 10.98 -19.51
CA ILE A 101 -4.82 11.77 -18.33
C ILE A 101 -5.39 13.12 -18.77
N CYS A 102 -4.70 13.83 -19.67
CA CYS A 102 -5.18 15.11 -20.19
C CYS A 102 -6.53 14.98 -20.89
N ASP A 103 -6.73 13.97 -21.74
CA ASP A 103 -7.99 13.71 -22.44
C ASP A 103 -9.15 13.45 -21.45
N THR A 104 -8.88 12.64 -20.43
CA THR A 104 -9.85 12.35 -19.36
C THR A 104 -10.22 13.61 -18.57
N LEU A 105 -9.23 14.45 -18.23
CA LEU A 105 -9.45 15.70 -17.50
C LEU A 105 -10.20 16.73 -18.35
N LEU A 106 -9.94 16.79 -19.67
CA LEU A 106 -10.65 17.65 -20.60
C LEU A 106 -12.13 17.26 -20.69
N LYS A 107 -12.43 15.97 -20.90
CA LYS A 107 -13.81 15.45 -20.91
C LYS A 107 -14.54 15.73 -19.60
N ARG A 108 -13.86 15.56 -18.46
CA ARG A 108 -14.45 15.93 -17.16
C ARG A 108 -14.74 17.43 -17.07
N ASN A 109 -13.85 18.27 -17.61
CA ASN A 109 -14.03 19.72 -17.62
C ASN A 109 -15.20 20.17 -18.50
N GLU A 110 -15.55 19.42 -19.54
CA GLU A 110 -16.76 19.68 -20.35
C GLU A 110 -18.05 19.46 -19.54
N ILE A 111 -18.06 18.48 -18.63
CA ILE A 111 -19.22 18.16 -17.77
C ILE A 111 -19.29 19.11 -16.57
N GLU A 112 -18.18 19.26 -15.85
CA GLU A 112 -18.05 20.14 -14.71
C GLU A 112 -16.85 21.07 -14.96
N PRO A 113 -17.05 22.36 -15.30
CA PRO A 113 -15.98 23.28 -15.73
C PRO A 113 -15.07 23.72 -14.57
N PHE A 114 -14.39 22.75 -13.96
CA PHE A 114 -13.58 22.90 -12.76
C PHE A 114 -12.33 23.74 -13.03
N LEU A 115 -11.80 23.77 -14.26
CA LEU A 115 -10.67 24.62 -14.62
C LEU A 115 -10.98 26.11 -14.41
N LYS A 116 -12.26 26.54 -14.53
CA LYS A 116 -12.68 27.92 -14.23
C LYS A 116 -12.60 28.30 -12.75
N ARG A 117 -12.60 27.31 -11.86
CA ARG A 117 -12.46 27.50 -10.40
C ARG A 117 -11.01 27.35 -9.94
N MET A 118 -10.13 26.91 -10.82
CA MET A 118 -8.73 26.69 -10.49
C MET A 118 -8.01 28.04 -10.48
N ILE A 119 -7.58 28.48 -9.31
CA ILE A 119 -6.67 29.63 -9.19
C ILE A 119 -5.27 29.09 -9.49
N THR A 120 -4.78 29.33 -10.70
CA THR A 120 -3.38 29.06 -11.03
C THR A 120 -2.54 30.16 -10.37
N GLY A 121 -1.69 29.79 -9.42
CA GLY A 121 -0.73 30.72 -8.83
C GLY A 121 0.42 30.96 -9.81
N ASP A 122 0.20 31.80 -10.82
CA ASP A 122 1.22 32.22 -11.78
C ASP A 122 2.05 33.42 -11.27
N GLU A 123 1.80 33.89 -10.05
CA GLU A 123 2.60 34.92 -9.41
C GLU A 123 3.43 34.34 -8.26
N LYS A 124 4.75 34.51 -8.39
CA LYS A 124 5.80 34.05 -7.48
C LYS A 124 5.58 34.59 -6.06
N TRP A 125 5.19 33.74 -5.11
CA TRP A 125 5.23 34.04 -3.66
C TRP A 125 6.44 33.39 -2.95
N ILE A 126 7.58 33.25 -3.65
CA ILE A 126 8.84 32.88 -3.01
C ILE A 126 9.86 33.97 -3.35
N THR A 127 10.04 34.91 -2.43
CA THR A 127 11.19 35.81 -2.44
C THR A 127 12.42 34.98 -2.06
N TYR A 128 13.18 34.52 -3.06
CA TYR A 128 14.50 33.94 -2.82
C TYR A 128 15.45 35.05 -2.37
N ASP A 129 15.87 35.02 -1.12
CA ASP A 129 16.94 35.87 -0.61
C ASP A 129 18.28 35.23 -1.01
N ASN A 130 18.75 35.55 -2.22
CA ASN A 130 20.02 35.05 -2.76
C ASN A 130 21.20 35.69 -2.01
N ARG A 131 21.54 35.13 -0.85
CA ARG A 131 22.77 35.48 -0.13
C ARG A 131 23.98 35.09 -0.99
N THR A 132 24.61 36.08 -1.59
CA THR A 132 25.87 35.91 -2.33
C THR A 132 26.95 35.44 -1.35
N ARG A 133 27.49 34.24 -1.58
CA ARG A 133 28.69 33.76 -0.88
C ARG A 133 29.88 34.59 -1.39
N LYS A 134 30.48 35.39 -0.51
CA LYS A 134 31.79 36.01 -0.77
C LYS A 134 32.85 34.91 -0.86
N ARG A 135 33.66 34.98 -1.92
CA ARG A 135 34.90 34.20 -2.08
C ARG A 135 35.95 34.69 -1.11
#